data_AF-A0A166FKN6-F1
#
_entry.id   AF-A0A166FKN6-F1
#
_cell.length_a   1.000
_cell.length_b   1.000
_cell.length_c   1.000
_cell.angle_alpha   90.00
_cell.angle_beta   90.00
_cell.angle_gamma   90.00
#
_symmetry.space_group_name_H-M   'P 1'
#
loop_
_entity.id
_entity.type
_entity.pdbx_description
1 polymer ?
#
loop_
_entity_poly.entity_id
_entity_poly.type
_entity_poly.pdbx_seq_one_letter_code
_entity_poly.pdbx_strand_id
1 'polypeptide(L)'
;MSQLVDYDATTSIVKYRGFPLLLETFLYALYTVLTAYVIHTRWVYKTTTKSLPLPPFMLLTTLAMFFLFSAYWVLDVYMLWAEVYVFLPQQPEVVKSNATLIDGLYIPWPAAYTYFAQGILQVIMVGLGDTVSLWRAYVICGRPRWLYKLSVSIVVIESGVYILDLVVLGLRMRSEPAQSFKDTFFQYTYIPANAVTGCAQVLATGLIAYKAWVLERRPRVLGPKPTSTWRRDASCNH
;
A
#
# COMPACT_ATOMS: atom_id res chain seq x y z
N MET A 1 -17.88 -0.60 -46.21
CA MET A 1 -18.62 -0.45 -44.94
C MET A 1 -17.64 0.06 -43.89
N SER A 2 -17.68 1.36 -43.63
CA SER A 2 -16.95 1.99 -42.53
C SER A 2 -17.69 1.63 -41.23
N GLN A 3 -17.08 0.81 -40.38
CA GLN A 3 -17.59 0.62 -39.02
C GLN A 3 -17.53 1.97 -38.31
N LEU A 4 -18.68 2.49 -37.88
CA LEU A 4 -18.76 3.68 -37.05
C LEU A 4 -18.07 3.33 -35.72
N VAL A 5 -16.90 3.93 -35.48
CA VAL A 5 -16.21 3.78 -34.19
C VAL A 5 -17.11 4.40 -33.12
N ASP A 6 -17.48 3.61 -32.12
CA ASP A 6 -18.23 4.10 -30.98
C ASP A 6 -17.30 4.90 -30.05
N TYR A 7 -17.31 6.21 -30.24
CA TYR A 7 -16.50 7.15 -29.46
C TYR A 7 -16.90 7.14 -27.98
N ASP A 8 -18.16 6.89 -27.63
CA ASP A 8 -18.63 6.93 -26.25
C ASP A 8 -18.05 5.77 -25.43
N ALA A 9 -18.04 4.56 -26.02
CA ALA A 9 -17.41 3.39 -25.41
C ALA A 9 -15.91 3.63 -25.14
N THR A 10 -15.19 4.17 -26.13
CA THR A 10 -13.74 4.46 -26.00
C THR A 10 -13.46 5.49 -24.91
N THR A 11 -14.28 6.54 -24.83
CA THR A 11 -14.11 7.62 -23.85
C THR A 11 -14.37 7.13 -22.42
N SER A 12 -15.32 6.21 -22.24
CA SER A 12 -15.60 5.61 -20.93
C SER A 12 -14.41 4.82 -20.39
N ILE A 13 -13.76 4.00 -21.22
CA ILE A 13 -12.61 3.15 -20.84
C ILE A 13 -11.44 4.04 -20.39
N VAL A 14 -11.13 5.08 -21.16
CA VAL A 14 -10.07 6.02 -20.82
C VAL A 14 -10.34 6.71 -19.47
N LYS A 15 -11.59 7.08 -19.19
CA LYS A 15 -11.97 7.75 -17.95
C LYS A 15 -11.88 6.83 -16.73
N TYR A 16 -12.36 5.58 -16.84
CA TYR A 16 -12.43 4.66 -15.71
C TYR A 16 -11.13 3.88 -15.45
N ARG A 17 -10.27 3.72 -16.45
CA ARG A 17 -9.03 2.94 -16.35
C ARG A 17 -7.78 3.76 -16.62
N GLY A 18 -7.80 4.58 -17.66
CA GLY A 18 -6.64 5.38 -18.06
C GLY A 18 -6.23 6.38 -16.98
N PHE A 19 -7.17 7.11 -16.39
CA PHE A 19 -6.85 8.10 -15.36
C PHE A 19 -6.31 7.47 -14.05
N PRO A 20 -6.95 6.44 -13.47
CA PRO A 20 -6.38 5.72 -12.32
C PRO A 20 -4.99 5.15 -12.61
N LEU A 21 -4.78 4.51 -13.77
CA LEU A 21 -3.48 3.94 -14.13
C LEU A 21 -2.39 5.02 -14.27
N LEU A 22 -2.72 6.20 -14.79
CA LEU A 22 -1.78 7.33 -14.85
C LEU A 22 -1.38 7.78 -13.45
N LEU A 23 -2.34 7.90 -12.53
CA LEU A 23 -2.07 8.23 -11.13
C LEU A 23 -1.22 7.14 -10.46
N GLU A 24 -1.54 5.88 -10.66
CA GLU A 24 -0.77 4.73 -10.15
C GLU A 24 0.66 4.71 -10.70
N THR A 25 0.82 4.99 -12.00
CA THR A 25 2.15 5.07 -12.64
C THR A 25 2.97 6.23 -12.10
N PHE A 26 2.33 7.37 -11.82
CA PHE A 26 2.98 8.48 -11.13
C PHE A 26 3.42 8.10 -9.70
N LEU A 27 2.55 7.45 -8.93
CA LEU A 27 2.88 6.95 -7.58
C LEU A 27 4.00 5.88 -7.64
N TYR A 28 4.00 5.03 -8.66
CA TYR A 28 5.04 4.04 -8.92
C TYR A 28 6.39 4.67 -9.21
N ALA A 29 6.42 5.67 -10.09
CA ALA A 29 7.64 6.41 -10.38
C ALA A 29 8.19 7.07 -9.10
N LEU A 30 7.32 7.73 -8.32
CA LEU A 30 7.70 8.34 -7.05
C LEU A 30 8.25 7.30 -6.07
N TYR A 31 7.57 6.15 -5.91
CA TYR A 31 8.00 5.11 -4.99
C TYR A 31 9.32 4.45 -5.41
N THR A 32 9.54 4.31 -6.72
CA THR A 32 10.81 3.85 -7.31
C THR A 32 11.94 4.79 -6.95
N VAL A 33 11.75 6.10 -7.13
CA VAL A 33 12.76 7.12 -6.77
C VAL A 33 13.05 7.10 -5.27
N LEU A 34 12.03 7.01 -4.41
CA LEU A 34 12.21 6.91 -2.96
C LEU A 34 12.99 5.66 -2.57
N THR A 35 12.64 4.50 -3.15
CA THR A 35 13.30 3.23 -2.87
C THR A 35 14.76 3.26 -3.32
N ALA A 36 15.03 3.75 -4.54
CA ALA A 36 16.37 3.95 -5.06
C ALA A 36 17.19 4.90 -4.19
N TYR A 37 16.59 6.02 -3.75
CA TYR A 37 17.24 6.97 -2.84
C TYR A 37 17.60 6.32 -1.49
N VAL A 38 16.71 5.53 -0.89
CA VAL A 38 16.98 4.83 0.38
C VAL A 38 18.09 3.80 0.23
N ILE A 39 18.10 3.02 -0.87
CA ILE A 39 19.15 2.04 -1.16
C ILE A 39 20.48 2.76 -1.37
N HIS A 40 20.51 3.80 -2.21
CA HIS A 40 21.70 4.59 -2.51
C HIS A 40 22.28 5.23 -1.25
N THR A 41 21.43 5.91 -0.47
CA THR A 41 21.79 6.49 0.84
C THR A 41 22.44 5.42 1.71
N ARG A 42 21.80 4.26 1.87
CA ARG A 42 22.34 3.17 2.68
C ARG A 42 23.70 2.69 2.17
N TRP A 43 23.90 2.59 0.86
CA TRP A 43 25.15 2.15 0.27
C TRP A 43 26.29 3.15 0.49
N VAL A 44 26.05 4.44 0.27
CA VAL A 44 27.05 5.50 0.46
C VAL A 44 27.44 5.64 1.94
N TYR A 45 26.46 5.62 2.85
CA TYR A 45 26.73 5.76 4.29
C TYR A 45 27.37 4.52 4.91
N LYS A 46 27.14 3.32 4.36
CA LYS A 46 27.82 2.09 4.80
C LYS A 46 29.35 2.20 4.68
N THR A 47 29.82 2.94 3.68
CA THR A 47 31.26 3.15 3.43
C THR A 47 31.87 4.22 4.33
N THR A 48 31.08 5.23 4.74
CA THR A 48 31.61 6.45 5.35
C THR A 48 31.43 6.52 6.87
N THR A 49 30.40 5.91 7.44
CA THR A 49 30.08 6.14 8.86
C THR A 49 29.45 4.91 9.51
N LYS A 50 30.08 4.38 10.58
CA LYS A 50 29.58 3.24 11.38
C LYS A 50 28.24 3.49 12.11
N SER A 51 27.61 4.65 11.96
CA SER A 51 26.58 5.14 12.88
C SER A 51 25.23 5.54 12.27
N LEU A 52 24.87 5.08 11.06
CA LEU A 52 23.48 5.24 10.60
C LEU A 52 22.72 3.90 10.67
N PRO A 53 22.06 3.59 11.80
CA PRO A 53 21.39 2.32 12.02
C PRO A 53 19.94 2.41 11.51
N LEU A 54 19.71 2.52 10.19
CA LEU A 54 18.39 2.12 9.71
C LEU A 54 18.26 0.61 10.00
N PRO A 55 17.23 0.18 10.76
CA PRO A 55 17.07 -1.23 11.08
C PRO A 55 16.98 -2.03 9.78
N PRO A 56 17.68 -3.16 9.64
CA PRO A 56 17.64 -3.97 8.42
C PRO A 56 16.20 -4.40 8.07
N PHE A 57 15.37 -4.60 9.10
CA PHE A 57 13.94 -4.85 8.99
C PHE A 57 13.21 -3.77 8.16
N MET A 58 13.48 -2.49 8.39
CA MET A 58 12.80 -1.40 7.68
C MET A 58 13.12 -1.43 6.18
N LEU A 59 14.38 -1.66 5.80
CA LEU A 59 14.73 -1.81 4.39
C LEU A 59 14.04 -3.03 3.78
N LEU A 60 14.06 -4.18 4.48
CA LEU A 60 13.44 -5.40 3.97
C LEU A 60 11.95 -5.17 3.70
N THR A 61 11.24 -4.51 4.62
CA THR A 61 9.82 -4.21 4.42
C THR A 61 9.59 -3.22 3.30
N THR A 62 10.41 -2.15 3.17
CA THR A 62 10.31 -1.22 2.04
C THR A 62 10.55 -1.92 0.70
N LEU A 63 11.53 -2.81 0.61
CA LEU A 63 11.78 -3.59 -0.59
C LEU A 63 10.63 -4.55 -0.89
N ALA A 64 10.11 -5.25 0.12
CA ALA A 64 8.98 -6.16 -0.05
C ALA A 64 7.73 -5.41 -0.56
N MET A 65 7.39 -4.28 0.05
CA MET A 65 6.31 -3.40 -0.42
C MET A 65 6.55 -2.89 -1.84
N PHE A 66 7.79 -2.53 -2.19
CA PHE A 66 8.15 -2.12 -3.54
C PHE A 66 7.94 -3.23 -4.57
N PHE A 67 8.34 -4.47 -4.27
CA PHE A 67 8.12 -5.61 -5.14
C PHE A 67 6.62 -5.93 -5.30
N LEU A 68 5.85 -5.89 -4.21
CA LEU A 68 4.41 -6.12 -4.25
C LEU A 68 3.69 -5.04 -5.07
N PHE A 69 4.06 -3.77 -4.88
CA PHE A 69 3.49 -2.66 -5.64
C PHE A 69 3.90 -2.72 -7.12
N SER A 70 5.13 -3.14 -7.43
CA SER A 70 5.56 -3.40 -8.81
C SER A 70 4.75 -4.52 -9.45
N ALA A 71 4.53 -5.62 -8.74
CA ALA A 71 3.71 -6.72 -9.23
C ALA A 71 2.27 -6.28 -9.47
N TYR A 72 1.68 -5.53 -8.54
CA TYR A 72 0.33 -4.97 -8.68
C TYR A 72 0.21 -4.08 -9.92
N TRP A 73 1.12 -3.11 -10.06
CA TRP A 73 1.16 -2.20 -11.21
C TRP A 73 1.32 -2.93 -12.55
N VAL A 74 2.16 -3.98 -12.61
CA VAL A 74 2.30 -4.81 -13.83
C VAL A 74 0.98 -5.50 -14.18
N LEU A 75 0.22 -5.99 -13.19
CA LEU A 75 -1.10 -6.58 -13.45
C LEU A 75 -2.09 -5.53 -13.96
N ASP A 76 -2.08 -4.30 -13.44
CA ASP A 76 -2.93 -3.21 -13.93
C ASP A 76 -2.63 -2.85 -15.39
N VAL A 77 -1.35 -2.72 -15.75
CA VAL A 77 -0.92 -2.49 -17.12
C VAL A 77 -1.35 -3.65 -18.03
N TYR A 78 -1.18 -4.90 -17.57
CA TYR A 78 -1.62 -6.08 -18.31
C TYR A 78 -3.13 -6.12 -18.51
N MET A 79 -3.91 -5.77 -17.49
CA MET A 79 -5.38 -5.71 -17.56
C MET A 79 -5.84 -4.63 -18.54
N LEU A 80 -5.27 -3.41 -18.47
CA LEU A 80 -5.56 -2.35 -19.43
C LEU A 80 -5.19 -2.79 -20.85
N TRP A 81 -4.02 -3.41 -21.02
CA TRP A 81 -3.58 -3.93 -22.30
C TRP A 81 -4.56 -4.97 -22.84
N ALA A 82 -4.98 -5.94 -22.02
CA ALA A 82 -5.94 -6.95 -22.41
C ALA A 82 -7.29 -6.34 -22.82
N GLU A 83 -7.78 -5.33 -22.09
CA GLU A 83 -8.99 -4.59 -22.43
C GLU A 83 -8.86 -3.90 -23.79
N VAL A 84 -7.77 -3.15 -24.03
CA VAL A 84 -7.52 -2.47 -25.31
C VAL A 84 -7.47 -3.46 -26.48
N TYR A 85 -6.87 -4.63 -26.28
CA TYR A 85 -6.77 -5.67 -27.32
C TYR A 85 -8.11 -6.27 -27.76
N VAL A 86 -9.12 -6.25 -26.89
CA VAL A 86 -10.48 -6.68 -27.24
C VAL A 86 -11.15 -5.71 -28.23
N PHE A 87 -10.80 -4.43 -28.19
CA PHE A 87 -11.35 -3.41 -29.10
C PHE A 87 -10.66 -3.36 -30.47
N LEU A 88 -9.55 -4.09 -30.66
CA LEU A 88 -8.91 -4.16 -31.97
C LEU A 88 -9.78 -4.99 -32.93
N PRO A 89 -10.15 -4.44 -34.12
CA PRO A 89 -11.10 -5.06 -35.06
C PRO A 89 -10.63 -6.37 -35.72
N GLN A 90 -9.48 -6.92 -35.32
CA GLN A 90 -8.87 -8.11 -35.93
C GLN A 90 -9.14 -9.41 -35.17
N GLN A 91 -9.94 -9.42 -34.09
CA GLN A 91 -10.17 -10.67 -33.37
C GLN A 91 -11.19 -11.58 -34.06
N PRO A 92 -10.84 -12.85 -34.34
CA PRO A 92 -11.77 -13.82 -34.90
C PRO A 92 -12.92 -14.11 -33.93
N GLU A 93 -14.15 -14.25 -34.44
CA GLU A 93 -15.39 -14.42 -33.66
C GLU A 93 -15.33 -15.56 -32.62
N VAL A 94 -14.45 -16.55 -32.83
CA VAL A 94 -14.22 -17.69 -31.93
C VAL A 94 -13.82 -17.24 -30.50
N VAL A 95 -13.16 -16.09 -30.35
CA VAL A 95 -12.71 -15.60 -29.02
C VAL A 95 -13.89 -15.10 -28.16
N LYS A 96 -15.01 -14.67 -28.77
CA LYS A 96 -16.18 -14.15 -28.03
C LYS A 96 -16.97 -15.24 -27.30
N SER A 97 -16.90 -16.50 -27.75
CA SER A 97 -17.71 -17.60 -27.21
C SER A 97 -17.30 -18.05 -25.78
N ASN A 98 -16.08 -17.74 -25.34
CA ASN A 98 -15.54 -18.22 -24.05
C ASN A 98 -15.31 -17.10 -23.03
N ALA A 99 -15.77 -15.88 -23.33
CA ALA A 99 -15.56 -14.74 -22.45
C ALA A 99 -16.66 -14.68 -21.38
N THR A 100 -16.24 -14.68 -20.12
CA THR A 100 -17.13 -14.49 -18.96
C THR A 100 -17.33 -13.00 -18.71
N LEU A 101 -18.60 -12.60 -18.56
CA LEU A 101 -18.97 -11.23 -18.23
C LEU A 101 -18.85 -11.02 -16.72
N ILE A 102 -17.84 -10.27 -16.28
CA ILE A 102 -17.67 -9.88 -14.88
C ILE A 102 -17.77 -8.35 -14.84
N ASP A 103 -18.72 -7.81 -14.07
CA ASP A 103 -18.98 -6.37 -13.93
C ASP A 103 -19.17 -5.61 -15.26
N GLY A 104 -19.81 -6.25 -16.25
CA GLY A 104 -20.07 -5.67 -17.56
C GLY A 104 -18.87 -5.70 -18.52
N LEU A 105 -17.77 -6.35 -18.13
CA LEU A 105 -16.57 -6.48 -18.95
C LEU A 105 -16.42 -7.90 -19.52
N TYR A 106 -16.10 -8.00 -20.81
CA TYR A 106 -15.73 -9.25 -21.45
C TYR A 106 -14.28 -9.57 -21.12
N ILE A 107 -14.07 -10.38 -20.09
CA ILE A 107 -12.74 -10.73 -19.61
C ILE A 107 -12.39 -12.11 -20.18
N PRO A 108 -11.36 -12.24 -21.04
CA PRO A 108 -10.88 -13.56 -21.44
C PRO A 108 -10.42 -14.32 -20.19
N TRP A 109 -10.71 -15.63 -20.14
CA TRP A 109 -10.42 -16.53 -18.99
C TRP A 109 -9.10 -16.26 -18.22
N PRO A 110 -7.94 -15.98 -18.85
CA PRO A 110 -6.71 -15.62 -18.12
C PRO A 110 -6.78 -14.32 -17.29
N ALA A 111 -7.64 -13.37 -17.65
CA ALA A 111 -7.74 -12.09 -16.94
C ALA A 111 -8.62 -12.18 -15.66
N ALA A 112 -9.48 -13.20 -15.53
CA ALA A 112 -10.16 -13.50 -14.26
C ALA A 112 -9.15 -13.86 -13.15
N TYR A 113 -8.15 -14.72 -13.46
CA TYR A 113 -7.08 -15.04 -12.51
C TYR A 113 -6.20 -13.84 -12.17
N THR A 114 -5.99 -12.96 -13.14
CA THR A 114 -5.23 -11.71 -12.93
C THR A 114 -5.94 -10.82 -11.91
N TYR A 115 -7.26 -10.66 -12.02
CA TYR A 115 -8.06 -9.91 -11.06
C TYR A 115 -8.00 -10.52 -9.65
N PHE A 116 -8.05 -11.84 -9.55
CA PHE A 116 -7.90 -12.53 -8.26
C PHE A 116 -6.50 -12.31 -7.65
N ALA A 117 -5.44 -12.42 -8.46
CA ALA A 117 -4.08 -12.15 -8.03
C ALA A 117 -3.90 -10.69 -7.57
N GLN A 118 -4.51 -9.74 -8.28
CA GLN A 118 -4.53 -8.32 -7.90
C GLN A 118 -5.18 -8.11 -6.53
N GLY A 119 -6.31 -8.77 -6.26
CA GLY A 119 -6.96 -8.74 -4.94
C GLY A 119 -6.06 -9.28 -3.83
N ILE A 120 -5.36 -10.39 -4.05
CA ILE A 120 -4.39 -10.93 -3.08
C ILE A 120 -3.25 -9.93 -2.84
N LEU A 121 -2.67 -9.37 -3.89
CA LEU A 121 -1.59 -8.39 -3.76
C LEU A 121 -2.05 -7.15 -3.00
N GLN A 122 -3.25 -6.65 -3.26
CA GLN A 122 -3.84 -5.52 -2.55
C GLN A 122 -3.97 -5.79 -1.05
N VAL A 123 -4.52 -6.96 -0.67
CA VAL A 123 -4.63 -7.38 0.73
C VAL A 123 -3.25 -7.41 1.42
N ILE A 124 -2.26 -8.02 0.77
CA ILE A 124 -0.90 -8.11 1.33
C ILE A 124 -0.28 -6.71 1.49
N MET A 125 -0.46 -5.83 0.50
CA MET A 125 0.06 -4.47 0.56
C MET A 125 -0.57 -3.66 1.70
N VAL A 126 -1.89 -3.73 1.86
CA VAL A 126 -2.59 -3.02 2.93
C VAL A 126 -2.18 -3.55 4.30
N GLY A 127 -2.18 -4.88 4.50
CA GLY A 127 -1.79 -5.48 5.76
C GLY A 127 -0.33 -5.20 6.15
N LEU A 128 0.60 -5.16 5.18
CA LEU A 128 1.97 -4.71 5.43
C LEU A 128 2.03 -3.22 5.78
N GLY A 129 1.22 -2.39 5.12
CA GLY A 129 1.09 -0.95 5.38
C GLY A 129 0.71 -0.66 6.82
N ASP A 130 -0.33 -1.34 7.30
CA ASP A 130 -0.84 -1.20 8.65
C ASP A 130 0.13 -1.76 9.67
N THR A 131 0.76 -2.92 9.38
CA THR A 131 1.80 -3.49 10.24
C THR A 131 2.99 -2.54 10.42
N VAL A 132 3.48 -1.91 9.34
CA VAL A 132 4.59 -0.94 9.40
C VAL A 132 4.17 0.31 10.17
N SER A 133 2.97 0.82 9.93
CA SER A 133 2.46 2.03 10.58
C SER A 133 2.27 1.83 12.09
N LEU A 134 1.67 0.71 12.49
CA LEU A 134 1.51 0.30 13.89
C LEU A 134 2.87 0.05 14.55
N TRP A 135 3.80 -0.62 13.85
CA TRP A 135 5.15 -0.84 14.35
C TRP A 135 5.88 0.49 14.61
N ARG A 136 5.79 1.46 13.69
CA ARG A 136 6.39 2.79 13.86
C ARG A 136 5.78 3.52 15.07
N ALA A 137 4.46 3.52 15.19
CA ALA A 137 3.77 4.10 16.34
C ALA A 137 4.19 3.42 17.66
N TYR A 138 4.33 2.09 17.66
CA TYR A 138 4.78 1.30 18.80
C TYR A 138 6.21 1.65 19.24
N VAL A 139 7.14 1.77 18.30
CA VAL A 139 8.53 2.15 18.58
C VAL A 139 8.61 3.59 19.12
N ILE A 140 7.91 4.54 18.50
CA ILE A 140 7.91 5.96 18.90
C ILE A 140 7.28 6.15 20.28
N CYS A 141 6.25 5.39 20.61
CA CYS A 141 5.57 5.48 21.91
C CYS A 141 6.34 4.84 23.08
N GLY A 142 7.53 4.29 22.86
CA GLY A 142 8.34 3.67 23.92
C GLY A 142 7.90 2.25 24.27
N ARG A 143 7.33 1.52 23.30
CA ARG A 143 7.01 0.08 23.40
C ARG A 143 6.05 -0.33 24.53
N PRO A 144 4.95 0.40 24.79
CA PRO A 144 4.09 0.06 25.93
C PRO A 144 3.26 -1.22 25.62
N ARG A 145 3.11 -2.11 26.60
CA ARG A 145 2.52 -3.47 26.41
C ARG A 145 1.08 -3.46 25.87
N TRP A 146 0.27 -2.48 26.28
CA TRP A 146 -1.11 -2.30 25.79
C TRP A 146 -1.19 -2.03 24.28
N LEU A 147 -0.28 -1.20 23.74
CA LEU A 147 -0.24 -0.86 22.32
C LEU A 147 0.19 -2.05 21.47
N TYR A 148 1.06 -2.91 22.00
CA TYR A 148 1.39 -4.18 21.36
C TYR A 148 0.15 -5.08 21.25
N LYS A 149 -0.61 -5.27 22.34
CA LYS A 149 -1.85 -6.05 22.32
C LYS A 149 -2.86 -5.49 21.33
N LEU A 150 -3.02 -4.16 21.30
CA LEU A 150 -3.93 -3.46 20.38
C LEU A 150 -3.50 -3.62 18.91
N SER A 151 -2.20 -3.50 18.63
CA SER A 151 -1.67 -3.68 17.27
C SER A 151 -1.88 -5.13 16.78
N VAL A 152 -1.58 -6.11 17.64
CA VAL A 152 -1.80 -7.52 17.31
C VAL A 152 -3.29 -7.82 17.10
N SER A 153 -4.18 -7.27 17.94
CA SER A 153 -5.62 -7.47 17.75
C SER A 153 -6.12 -6.86 16.44
N ILE A 154 -5.64 -5.68 16.05
CA ILE A 154 -6.00 -5.06 14.76
C ILE A 154 -5.57 -5.95 13.61
N VAL A 155 -4.30 -6.39 13.59
CA VAL A 155 -3.78 -7.25 12.52
C VAL A 155 -4.54 -8.57 12.43
N VAL A 156 -4.92 -9.18 13.55
CA VAL A 156 -5.71 -10.41 13.57
C VAL A 156 -7.13 -10.20 13.02
N ILE A 157 -7.81 -9.14 13.45
CA ILE A 157 -9.16 -8.80 12.98
C ILE A 157 -9.12 -8.49 11.48
N GLU A 158 -8.20 -7.64 11.06
CA GLU A 158 -8.00 -7.25 9.67
C GLU A 158 -7.67 -8.45 8.77
N SER A 159 -6.75 -9.32 9.20
CA SER A 159 -6.43 -10.56 8.48
C SER A 159 -7.66 -11.47 8.34
N GLY A 160 -8.47 -11.59 9.40
CA GLY A 160 -9.71 -12.37 9.35
C GLY A 160 -10.71 -11.82 8.34
N VAL A 161 -10.90 -10.49 8.30
CA VAL A 161 -11.79 -9.83 7.34
C VAL A 161 -11.28 -9.99 5.91
N TYR A 162 -9.97 -9.86 5.67
CA TYR A 162 -9.41 -10.07 4.34
C TYR A 162 -9.45 -11.51 3.86
N ILE A 163 -9.24 -12.49 4.74
CA ILE A 163 -9.41 -13.90 4.40
C ILE A 163 -10.86 -14.16 3.98
N LEU A 164 -11.84 -13.60 4.70
CA LEU A 164 -13.24 -13.70 4.31
C LEU A 164 -13.50 -13.07 2.94
N ASP A 165 -12.93 -11.90 2.66
CA ASP A 165 -13.07 -11.22 1.37
C ASP A 165 -12.49 -12.07 0.21
N LEU A 166 -11.30 -12.67 0.41
CA LEU A 166 -10.69 -13.58 -0.56
C LEU A 166 -11.51 -14.86 -0.78
N VAL A 167 -12.15 -15.39 0.27
CA VAL A 167 -13.05 -16.55 0.15
C VAL A 167 -14.28 -16.17 -0.67
N VAL A 168 -14.89 -15.01 -0.40
CA VAL A 168 -16.05 -14.50 -1.16
C VAL A 168 -15.67 -14.30 -2.62
N LEU A 169 -14.51 -13.70 -2.89
CA LEU A 169 -14.00 -13.50 -4.24
C LEU A 169 -13.75 -14.83 -4.96
N GLY A 170 -13.17 -15.81 -4.29
CA GLY A 170 -12.98 -17.16 -4.84
C GLY A 170 -14.31 -17.88 -5.14
N LEU A 171 -15.31 -17.72 -4.27
CA LEU A 171 -16.65 -18.26 -4.48
C LEU A 171 -17.40 -17.56 -5.63
N ARG A 172 -17.17 -16.25 -5.83
CA ARG A 172 -17.69 -15.50 -7.00
C ARG A 172 -17.20 -16.11 -8.31
N MET A 173 -15.94 -16.52 -8.37
CA MET A 173 -15.33 -17.13 -9.56
C MET A 173 -15.83 -18.55 -9.85
N ARG A 174 -16.22 -19.32 -8.83
CA ARG A 174 -16.54 -20.74 -8.97
C ARG A 174 -18.01 -21.04 -9.25
N SER A 175 -18.92 -20.17 -8.83
CA SER A 175 -20.34 -20.51 -8.70
C SER A 175 -21.24 -19.51 -9.43
N GLU A 176 -22.28 -19.97 -10.12
CA GLU A 176 -23.34 -19.16 -10.76
C GLU A 176 -24.48 -18.61 -9.85
N PRO A 177 -24.58 -18.79 -8.51
CA PRO A 177 -25.82 -18.48 -7.83
C PRO A 177 -25.98 -16.96 -7.58
N ALA A 178 -27.26 -16.56 -7.56
CA ALA A 178 -27.86 -15.28 -7.18
C ALA A 178 -26.87 -14.13 -6.95
N GLN A 179 -26.61 -13.38 -8.02
CA GLN A 179 -25.82 -12.15 -8.05
C GLN A 179 -26.11 -11.21 -6.86
N SER A 180 -27.38 -11.14 -6.46
CA SER A 180 -27.86 -10.28 -5.36
C SER A 180 -27.24 -10.58 -3.99
N PHE A 181 -27.01 -11.86 -3.65
CA PHE A 181 -26.40 -12.22 -2.36
C PHE A 181 -24.92 -11.82 -2.33
N LYS A 182 -24.21 -12.01 -3.45
CA LYS A 182 -22.79 -11.71 -3.58
C LYS A 182 -22.51 -10.22 -3.45
N ASP A 183 -23.32 -9.38 -4.07
CA ASP A 183 -23.13 -7.92 -4.09
C ASP A 183 -23.41 -7.29 -2.73
N THR A 184 -24.48 -7.77 -2.09
CA THR A 184 -24.84 -7.40 -0.73
C THR A 184 -23.74 -7.79 0.25
N PHE A 185 -23.26 -9.03 0.19
CA PHE A 185 -22.21 -9.52 1.08
C PHE A 185 -20.89 -8.77 0.89
N PHE A 186 -20.49 -8.52 -0.36
CA PHE A 186 -19.28 -7.77 -0.68
C PHE A 186 -19.32 -6.34 -0.12
N GLN A 187 -20.45 -5.63 -0.25
CA GLN A 187 -20.60 -4.31 0.37
C GLN A 187 -20.46 -4.37 1.89
N TYR A 188 -21.02 -5.39 2.54
CA TYR A 188 -20.95 -5.55 3.99
C TYR A 188 -19.58 -6.03 4.52
N THR A 189 -18.71 -6.65 3.71
CA THR A 189 -17.36 -7.01 4.13
C THR A 189 -16.32 -5.96 3.76
N TYR A 190 -16.39 -5.43 2.54
CA TYR A 190 -15.39 -4.52 2.00
C TYR A 190 -15.40 -3.15 2.68
N ILE A 191 -16.59 -2.57 2.93
CA ILE A 191 -16.70 -1.24 3.55
C ILE A 191 -16.16 -1.26 4.99
N PRO A 192 -16.56 -2.22 5.86
CA PRO A 192 -16.00 -2.30 7.20
C PRO A 192 -14.51 -2.62 7.21
N ALA A 193 -13.99 -3.44 6.29
CA ALA A 193 -12.56 -3.71 6.18
C ALA A 193 -11.78 -2.41 6.00
N ASN A 194 -12.14 -1.61 4.99
CA ASN A 194 -11.49 -0.34 4.71
C ASN A 194 -11.69 0.68 5.84
N ALA A 195 -12.84 0.66 6.52
CA ALA A 195 -13.07 1.51 7.68
C ALA A 195 -12.17 1.14 8.86
N VAL A 196 -11.93 -0.16 9.11
CA VAL A 196 -11.03 -0.65 10.16
C VAL A 196 -9.59 -0.27 9.85
N THR A 197 -9.11 -0.54 8.63
CA THR A 197 -7.78 -0.13 8.16
C THR A 197 -7.61 1.40 8.25
N GLY A 198 -8.60 2.16 7.77
CA GLY A 198 -8.59 3.62 7.86
C GLY A 198 -8.53 4.12 9.30
N CYS A 199 -9.31 3.52 10.21
CA CYS A 199 -9.24 3.81 11.64
C CYS A 199 -7.85 3.49 12.21
N ALA A 200 -7.26 2.34 11.87
CA ALA A 200 -5.93 1.94 12.33
C ALA A 200 -4.86 2.94 11.86
N GLN A 201 -4.93 3.40 10.62
CA GLN A 201 -4.01 4.40 10.05
C GLN A 201 -4.17 5.78 10.70
N VAL A 202 -5.40 6.24 10.92
CA VAL A 202 -5.68 7.50 11.62
C VAL A 202 -5.18 7.44 13.05
N LEU A 203 -5.42 6.33 13.77
CA LEU A 203 -4.91 6.13 15.12
C LEU A 203 -3.38 6.11 15.16
N ALA A 204 -2.73 5.38 14.25
CA ALA A 204 -1.27 5.33 14.16
C ALA A 204 -0.68 6.72 13.90
N THR A 205 -1.25 7.45 12.95
CA THR A 205 -0.82 8.81 12.59
C THR A 205 -1.05 9.79 13.74
N GLY A 206 -2.21 9.72 14.39
CA GLY A 206 -2.57 10.53 15.54
C GLY A 206 -1.62 10.31 16.73
N LEU A 207 -1.23 9.06 17.01
CA LEU A 207 -0.26 8.74 18.06
C LEU A 207 1.13 9.33 17.75
N ILE A 208 1.57 9.26 16.50
CA ILE A 208 2.84 9.84 16.06
C ILE A 208 2.80 11.36 16.21
N ALA A 209 1.73 12.01 15.71
CA ALA A 209 1.55 13.46 15.79
C ALA A 209 1.47 13.95 17.26
N TYR A 210 0.71 13.24 18.10
CA TYR A 210 0.62 13.55 19.53
C TYR A 210 1.97 13.48 20.24
N LYS A 211 2.78 12.46 19.94
CA LYS A 211 4.13 12.33 20.51
C LYS A 211 5.07 13.43 20.03
N ALA A 212 5.03 13.79 18.76
CA ALA A 212 5.80 14.90 18.22
C ALA A 212 5.42 16.22 18.91
N TRP A 213 4.13 16.47 19.10
CA TRP A 213 3.61 17.64 19.80
C TRP A 213 4.02 17.70 21.28
N VAL A 214 3.92 16.58 22.01
CA VAL A 214 4.38 16.51 23.41
C VAL A 214 5.88 16.74 23.53
N LEU A 215 6.67 16.27 22.56
CA LEU A 215 8.11 16.50 22.53
C LEU A 215 8.44 17.98 22.32
N GLU A 216 7.72 18.66 21.42
CA GLU A 216 7.86 20.09 21.18
C GLU A 216 7.44 20.93 22.40
N ARG A 217 6.36 20.52 23.09
CA ARG A 217 5.85 21.20 24.28
C ARG A 217 6.66 20.95 25.55
N ARG A 218 7.59 20.00 25.57
CA ARG A 218 8.56 19.91 26.66
C ARG A 218 9.44 21.16 26.55
N PRO A 219 9.24 22.19 27.40
CA PRO A 219 10.03 23.39 27.29
C PRO A 219 11.48 22.97 27.48
N ARG A 220 12.41 23.64 26.79
CA ARG A 220 13.86 23.51 26.95
C ARG A 220 14.29 23.99 28.35
N VAL A 221 13.71 23.41 29.41
CA VAL A 221 14.01 23.68 30.83
C VAL A 221 15.41 23.16 31.18
N LEU A 222 15.98 22.30 30.34
CA LEU A 222 17.42 22.24 30.16
C LEU A 222 17.83 23.43 29.27
N GLY A 223 17.81 24.63 29.86
CA GLY A 223 18.70 25.69 29.38
C GLY A 223 20.10 25.10 29.27
N PRO A 224 20.93 25.57 28.33
CA PRO A 224 22.31 25.11 28.22
C PRO A 224 22.89 25.12 29.64
N LYS A 225 23.30 23.96 30.16
CA LYS A 225 24.10 23.94 31.38
C LYS A 225 25.22 24.94 31.09
N PRO A 226 25.30 26.08 31.80
CA PRO A 226 26.46 26.92 31.64
C PRO A 226 27.62 26.00 31.91
N THR A 227 28.50 25.89 30.92
CA THR A 227 29.84 25.30 31.06
C THR A 227 30.55 26.17 32.08
N SER A 228 30.19 26.00 33.35
CA SER A 228 30.84 26.63 34.47
C SER A 228 32.27 26.13 34.47
N THR A 229 33.17 27.09 34.55
CA THR A 229 34.54 26.95 35.05
C THR A 229 35.52 26.21 34.15
N TRP A 230 35.86 26.86 33.02
CA TRP A 230 37.28 27.04 32.70
C TRP A 230 37.89 28.05 33.68
N ARG A 231 38.02 27.65 34.95
CA ARG A 231 38.92 28.31 35.89
C ARG A 231 40.33 27.88 35.51
N ARG A 232 40.92 28.58 34.54
CA ARG A 232 42.37 28.57 34.32
C ARG A 232 42.98 29.38 35.46
N ASP A 233 43.20 28.72 36.59
CA ASP A 233 44.19 29.17 37.56
C ASP A 233 45.56 28.95 36.91
N ALA A 234 46.01 29.96 36.16
CA ALA A 234 47.40 30.12 35.79
C ALA A 234 48.16 30.59 37.05
N SER A 235 48.47 29.63 37.93
CA SER A 235 49.50 29.78 38.94
C SER A 235 50.56 28.72 38.69
N CYS A 236 51.59 29.09 37.95
CA CYS A 236 52.92 28.51 38.03
C CYS A 236 53.94 29.47 37.42
N ASN A 237 54.79 29.98 38.30
CA ASN A 237 56.21 30.26 38.11
C ASN A 237 56.61 31.42 37.18
N HIS A 238 56.97 32.56 37.78
CA HIS A 238 58.38 32.94 37.95
C HIS A 238 58.56 33.93 39.09
#